data_AF-A0A958PA47-F1
#
_entry.id   AF-A0A958PA47-F1
#
_cell.length_a   1.000
_cell.length_b   1.000
_cell.length_c   1.000
_cell.angle_alpha   90.00
_cell.angle_beta   90.00
_cell.angle_gamma   90.00
#
_symmetry.space_group_name_H-M   'P 1'
#
loop_
_entity.id
_entity.type
_entity.pdbx_description
1 polymer ?
#
loop_
_entity_poly.entity_id
_entity_poly.type
_entity_poly.pdbx_seq_one_letter_code
_entity_poly.pdbx_strand_id
1 'polypeptide(L)' 'MILMDTPYRLGKLLGELKKSQPRRNIILGLNLNSEGEQILEGTTGEIEKLLGEKKTEFLLLVKTLAADTHKSKVRNK' A
#
# COMPACT_ATOMS: atom_id res chain seq x y z
N MET A 1 -3.77 8.30 2.85
CA MET A 1 -5.15 8.03 2.35
C MET A 1 -5.52 6.61 2.70
N ILE A 2 -6.77 6.36 3.11
CA ILE A 2 -7.28 5.02 3.42
C ILE A 2 -8.33 4.66 2.36
N LEU A 3 -8.25 3.44 1.81
CA LEU A 3 -9.17 2.89 0.83
C LEU A 3 -9.69 1.53 1.31
N MET A 4 -10.98 1.28 1.09
CA MET A 4 -11.64 0.00 1.33
C MET A 4 -12.61 -0.26 0.20
N ASP A 5 -12.84 -1.54 -0.12
CA ASP A 5 -13.77 -1.95 -1.16
C ASP A 5 -14.25 -3.38 -0.97
N THR A 6 -15.14 -3.83 -1.84
CA THR A 6 -15.57 -5.24 -1.93
C THR A 6 -14.39 -6.18 -2.28
N PRO A 7 -14.38 -7.42 -1.77
CA PRO A 7 -13.27 -8.37 -1.96
C PRO A 7 -12.81 -8.59 -3.41
N TYR A 8 -13.73 -8.46 -4.36
CA TYR A 8 -13.46 -8.67 -5.79
C TYR A 8 -12.69 -7.51 -6.43
N ARG A 9 -12.66 -6.33 -5.80
CA ARG A 9 -12.02 -5.13 -6.37
C ARG A 9 -10.53 -5.00 -6.02
N LEU A 10 -10.00 -5.79 -5.09
CA LEU A 10 -8.60 -5.73 -4.67
C LEU A 10 -7.62 -5.82 -5.85
N GLY A 11 -7.73 -6.88 -6.66
CA GLY A 11 -6.81 -7.09 -7.79
C GLY A 11 -6.87 -5.97 -8.82
N LYS A 12 -8.08 -5.53 -9.19
CA LYS A 12 -8.28 -4.41 -10.12
C LYS A 12 -7.69 -3.10 -9.57
N LEU A 13 -7.96 -2.81 -8.30
CA LEU A 13 -7.48 -1.61 -7.62
C LEU A 13 -5.95 -1.57 -7.52
N LEU A 14 -5.31 -2.68 -7.13
CA LEU A 14 -3.85 -2.79 -7.12
C LEU A 14 -3.26 -2.67 -8.53
N GLY A 15 -3.92 -3.27 -9.54
CA GLY A 15 -3.51 -3.16 -10.94
C GLY A 15 -3.55 -1.73 -11.48
N GLU A 16 -4.63 -0.98 -11.19
CA GLU A 16 -4.77 0.44 -11.56
C GLU A 16 -3.76 1.32 -10.81
N LEU A 17 -3.55 1.06 -9.53
CA LEU A 17 -2.57 1.79 -8.72
C LEU A 17 -1.13 1.52 -9.18
N LYS A 18 -0.79 0.28 -9.52
CA LYS A 18 0.52 -0.10 -10.08
C LYS A 18 0.76 0.56 -11.44
N LYS A 19 -0.25 0.63 -12.31
CA LYS A 19 -0.13 1.31 -13.62
C LYS A 19 0.20 2.78 -13.49
N SER A 20 -0.37 3.46 -12.49
CA SER A 20 -0.14 4.90 -12.28
C SER A 20 1.09 5.19 -11.41
N GLN A 21 1.35 4.41 -10.37
CA GLN A 21 2.36 4.68 -9.35
C GLN A 21 3.03 3.38 -8.83
N PRO A 22 3.82 2.66 -9.65
CA PRO A 22 4.31 1.32 -9.30
C PRO A 22 5.25 1.26 -8.07
N ARG A 23 5.92 2.37 -7.74
CA ARG A 23 6.80 2.50 -6.57
C ARG A 23 6.10 3.11 -5.36
N ARG A 24 4.76 3.18 -5.36
CA ARG A 24 4.03 3.80 -4.27
C ARG A 24 4.10 2.92 -3.03
N ASN A 25 4.63 3.46 -1.94
CA ASN A 25 4.60 2.76 -0.66
C ASN A 25 3.18 2.71 -0.10
N ILE A 26 2.73 1.50 0.21
CA ILE A 26 1.41 1.18 0.75
C ILE A 26 1.52 0.21 1.93
N ILE A 27 0.48 0.17 2.76
CA ILE A 27 0.21 -0.92 3.71
C ILE A 27 -1.12 -1.53 3.31
N LEU A 28 -1.18 -2.85 3.20
CA LEU A 28 -2.37 -3.61 2.84
C LEU A 28 -2.69 -4.59 3.96
N GLY A 29 -3.78 -4.35 4.68
CA GLY A 29 -4.37 -5.30 5.61
C GLY A 29 -5.38 -6.19 4.88
N LEU A 30 -5.37 -7.49 5.15
CA LEU A 30 -6.28 -8.49 4.62
C LEU A 30 -6.98 -9.20 5.78
N ASN A 31 -8.29 -9.45 5.66
CA ASN A 31 -9.11 -10.18 6.63
C ASN A 31 -8.87 -9.72 8.08
N LEU A 32 -8.87 -8.40 8.31
CA LEU A 32 -8.60 -7.83 9.62
C LEU A 32 -9.60 -8.37 10.66
N ASN A 33 -9.12 -8.67 11.86
CA ASN A 33 -9.87 -9.30 12.96
C ASN A 33 -10.40 -10.71 12.66
N SER A 34 -9.81 -11.43 11.71
CA SER A 34 -10.12 -12.83 11.41
C SER A 34 -8.87 -13.72 11.54
N GLU A 35 -9.04 -15.04 11.67
CA GLU A 35 -7.91 -15.98 11.80
C GLU A 35 -6.91 -15.92 10.62
N GLY A 36 -7.37 -15.47 9.45
CA GLY A 36 -6.55 -15.28 8.25
C GLY A 36 -5.99 -13.86 8.07
N GLU A 37 -5.86 -13.08 9.15
CA GLU A 37 -5.34 -11.72 9.10
C GLU A 37 -3.91 -11.67 8.53
N GLN A 38 -3.68 -10.76 7.59
CA GLN A 38 -2.35 -10.48 7.07
C GLN A 38 -2.14 -8.98 6.89
N ILE A 39 -0.97 -8.48 7.27
CA ILE A 39 -0.56 -7.10 7.00
C ILE A 39 0.70 -7.15 6.13
N LEU A 40 0.61 -6.54 4.95
CA LEU A 40 1.70 -6.45 4.00
C LEU A 40 2.11 -4.99 3.82
N GLU A 41 3.41 -4.72 3.86
CA GLU A 41 3.96 -3.39 3.59
C GLU A 41 5.00 -3.47 2.48
N GLY A 42 4.93 -2.52 1.55
CA GLY A 42 5.90 -2.42 0.46
C GLY A 42 5.42 -1.47 -0.63
N THR A 43 6.10 -1.53 -1.77
CA THR A 43 5.64 -0.83 -2.97
C THR A 43 4.47 -1.58 -3.59
N THR A 44 3.60 -0.87 -4.30
CA THR A 44 2.47 -1.47 -5.04
C THR A 44 2.90 -2.59 -5.99
N GLY A 45 4.09 -2.49 -6.61
CA GLY A 45 4.59 -3.53 -7.50
C GLY A 45 5.06 -4.80 -6.77
N GLU A 46 5.57 -4.68 -5.55
CA GLU A 46 5.95 -5.83 -4.72
C GLU A 46 4.71 -6.53 -4.17
N ILE A 47 3.76 -5.74 -3.64
CA ILE A 47 2.52 -6.24 -3.05
C ILE A 47 1.66 -6.98 -4.07
N GLU A 48 1.52 -6.45 -5.29
CA GLU A 48 0.75 -7.10 -6.36
C GLU A 48 1.35 -8.44 -6.78
N LYS A 49 2.69 -8.56 -6.83
CA LYS A 49 3.36 -9.84 -7.11
C LYS A 49 3.12 -10.88 -6.02
N LEU A 50 3.03 -10.47 -4.76
CA LEU A 50 2.82 -11.37 -3.62
C LEU A 50 1.39 -11.89 -3.54
N LEU A 51 0.41 -11.09 -3.96
CA LEU A 51 -1.01 -11.42 -3.79
C LEU A 51 -1.58 -12.31 -4.88
N GLY A 52 -1.09 -12.19 -6.13
CA GLY A 52 -1.69 -12.87 -7.27
C GLY A 52 -3.19 -12.55 -7.42
N GLU A 53 -3.97 -13.51 -7.90
CA GLU A 53 -5.44 -13.39 -7.94
C GLU A 53 -6.07 -13.85 -6.62
N LYS A 54 -6.21 -12.92 -5.67
CA LYS A 54 -6.87 -13.16 -4.38
C LYS A 54 -8.15 -12.33 -4.23
N LYS A 55 -9.22 -12.97 -3.74
CA LYS A 55 -10.50 -12.34 -3.40
C LYS A 55 -10.65 -12.40 -1.89
N THR A 56 -10.50 -11.27 -1.21
CA THR A 56 -10.43 -11.21 0.25
C THR A 56 -10.78 -9.81 0.72
N GLU A 57 -11.34 -9.67 1.93
CA GLU A 57 -11.57 -8.35 2.52
C GLU A 57 -10.25 -7.64 2.76
N PHE A 58 -10.21 -6.32 2.51
CA PHE A 58 -8.97 -5.57 2.61
C PHE A 58 -9.15 -4.13 3.07
N LEU A 59 -8.08 -3.60 3.65
CA LEU A 59 -7.89 -2.19 3.93
C LEU A 59 -6.54 -1.75 3.35
N LEU A 60 -6.54 -0.73 2.50
CA LEU A 60 -5.34 -0.21 1.86
C LEU A 60 -5.02 1.20 2.39
N LEU A 61 -3.84 1.35 2.95
CA LEU A 61 -3.25 2.63 3.36
C LEU A 61 -2.21 3.06 2.33
N VAL A 62 -2.46 4.20 1.67
CA VAL A 62 -1.47 4.85 0.83
C VAL A 62 -0.69 5.84 1.69
N LYS A 63 0.60 5.55 1.92
CA LYS A 63 1.50 6.39 2.74
C LYS A 63 1.59 7.80 2.15
N THR A 64 1.85 8.86 2.89
CA THR A 64 2.19 10.13 2.21
C THR A 64 3.57 10.00 1.55
N LEU A 65 3.81 10.69 0.45
CA LEU A 65 5.19 11.01 0.12
C LEU A 65 5.67 11.89 1.27
N ALA A 66 6.78 11.52 1.91
CA ALA A 66 7.41 12.46 2.83
C ALA A 66 7.67 13.72 2.00
N ALA A 67 7.02 14.83 2.34
CA ALA A 67 7.50 16.12 1.86
C ALA A 67 8.97 16.16 2.26
N ASP A 68 9.86 16.42 1.30
CA ASP A 68 11.29 16.49 1.55
C ASP A 68 11.52 17.30 2.83
N THR A 69 11.87 16.60 3.92
CA THR A 69 12.16 17.24 5.19
C THR A 69 13.33 18.14 4.90
N HIS A 70 13.11 19.46 4.91
CA HIS A 70 14.16 20.45 4.72
C HIS A 70 15.38 20.03 5.56
N LYS A 71 16.44 19.60 4.89
CA LYS A 71 17.75 19.41 5.52
C LYS A 71 18.22 20.80 5.95
N SER A 72 17.90 21.20 7.17
CA SER A 72 18.58 22.30 7.84
C SER A 72 20.05 21.91 7.95
N LYS A 73 20.86 22.41 7.01
CA LYS A 73 22.32 22.46 7.16
C LYS A 73 22.61 23.29 8.40
N VAL A 74 22.83 22.63 9.54
CA VAL A 74 23.54 23.27 10.66
C VAL A 74 25.00 23.36 10.22
N ARG A 75 25.37 24.56 9.76
CA ARG A 75 26.74 24.96 9.48
C ARG A 75 27.41 25.22 10.83
N ASN A 76 28.16 24.26 11.35
CA ASN A 76 29.12 24.58 12.40
C ASN A 76 30.37 25.19 11.75
N LYS A 77 30.69 26.39 12.21
CA LYS A 77 31.98 27.06 12.04
C LYS A 77 33.04 26.36 12.86
#